data_AF-Q633D7-F1
#
_entry.id   AF-Q633D7-F1
#
_cell.length_a   1.000
_cell.length_b   1.000
_cell.length_c   1.000
_cell.angle_alpha   90.00
_cell.angle_beta   90.00
_cell.angle_gamma   90.00
#
_symmetry.space_group_name_H-M   'P 1'
#
loop_
_entity.id
_entity.type
_entity.pdbx_description
1 polymer ?
#
loop_
_entity_poly.entity_id
_entity_poly.type
_entity_poly.pdbx_seq_one_letter_code
_entity_poly.pdbx_strand_id
1 'polypeptide(L)'
;MTNTLLYTLRNFIDFINPEGAKLKDIKEDITRSHIDATNIYCRNINELSAQFVIEQAYKVEIYTYNAGKKEENYHLHLQKHTNLSHLKKAFLNGMGELHLLDLEEKLKILPSTYIFDEHNIKYNAIDTRRLVPDFLYVLDDEEYCVTLKPIHTATSKKEMQYELHNIYKTLYLSLNKEIDIDSNFQTSTCYESKHILRYFRLNQNSLFLVVEDLKGNVHHHTFKNINEIKHGFSGDGTQLTFWIYMYGDTYRFYLPYDEKTFKTTQVPLDQEIFKVII
;
A
#
# COMPACT_ATOMS: atom_id res chain seq x y z
N MET A 1 11.65 13.70 47.84
CA MET A 1 10.32 14.20 47.42
C MET A 1 10.57 15.43 46.53
N THR A 2 11.09 15.18 45.32
CA THR A 2 11.81 16.20 44.52
C THR A 2 11.45 16.14 43.03
N ASN A 3 10.43 15.35 42.65
CA ASN A 3 9.96 15.24 41.27
C ASN A 3 8.83 16.21 40.94
N THR A 4 8.16 16.80 41.93
CA THR A 4 6.98 17.65 41.68
C THR A 4 7.39 19.05 41.21
N LEU A 5 8.42 19.67 41.80
CA LEU A 5 8.84 21.03 41.46
C LEU A 5 9.43 21.12 40.04
N LEU A 6 10.21 20.11 39.63
CA LEU A 6 10.80 20.04 38.29
C LEU A 6 9.72 19.84 37.21
N TYR A 7 8.69 19.05 37.50
CA TYR A 7 7.56 18.81 36.60
C TYR A 7 6.67 20.06 36.47
N THR A 8 6.42 20.75 37.57
CA THR A 8 5.66 22.02 37.58
C THR A 8 6.41 23.14 36.85
N LEU A 9 7.74 23.22 37.00
CA LEU A 9 8.57 24.21 36.28
C LEU A 9 8.67 23.92 34.78
N ARG A 10 8.75 22.65 34.38
CA ARG A 10 8.74 22.24 32.96
C ARG A 10 7.43 22.66 32.28
N ASN A 11 6.30 22.39 32.92
CA ASN A 11 4.98 22.82 32.44
C ASN A 11 4.83 24.36 32.39
N PHE A 12 5.51 25.11 33.27
CA PHE A 12 5.47 26.57 33.28
C PHE A 12 6.33 27.20 32.17
N ILE A 13 7.49 26.60 31.86
CA ILE A 13 8.36 27.03 30.76
C ILE A 13 7.73 26.72 29.41
N ASP A 14 7.08 25.56 29.28
CA ASP A 14 6.33 25.17 28.06
C ASP A 14 5.08 26.06 27.85
N PHE A 15 4.53 26.66 28.91
CA PHE A 15 3.43 27.63 28.85
C PHE A 15 3.88 29.04 28.41
N ILE A 16 5.12 29.44 28.73
CA ILE A 16 5.69 30.76 28.38
C ILE A 16 6.24 30.77 26.94
N ASN A 17 6.60 29.61 26.38
CA ASN A 17 7.01 29.48 24.98
C ASN A 17 6.26 28.33 24.28
N PRO A 18 4.96 28.53 23.97
CA PRO A 18 4.15 27.50 23.33
C PRO A 18 4.70 27.09 21.96
N GLU A 19 5.45 27.95 21.28
CA GLU A 19 6.12 27.62 20.02
C GLU A 19 7.31 26.67 20.24
N GLY A 20 8.10 26.88 21.29
CA GLY A 20 9.22 26.00 21.67
C GLY A 20 8.78 24.61 22.13
N ALA A 21 7.70 24.52 22.91
CA ALA A 21 7.12 23.25 23.35
C ALA A 21 6.52 22.45 22.17
N LYS A 22 5.77 23.13 21.29
CA LYS A 22 5.24 22.54 20.05
C LYS A 22 6.37 22.01 19.15
N LEU A 23 7.43 22.78 18.96
CA LEU A 23 8.55 22.37 18.13
C LEU A 23 9.24 21.12 18.69
N LYS A 24 9.45 21.05 20.00
CA LYS A 24 10.09 19.89 20.64
C LYS A 24 9.28 18.62 20.44
N ASP A 25 7.98 18.66 20.72
CA ASP A 25 7.09 17.50 20.56
C ASP A 25 7.09 17.01 19.11
N ILE A 26 7.02 17.94 18.14
CA ILE A 26 7.04 17.59 16.71
C ILE A 26 8.38 16.97 16.31
N LYS A 27 9.51 17.47 16.82
CA LYS A 27 10.83 16.86 16.57
C LYS A 27 10.93 15.45 17.15
N GLU A 28 10.37 15.21 18.33
CA GLU A 28 10.30 13.87 18.94
C GLU A 28 9.44 12.92 18.09
N ASP A 29 8.30 13.38 17.57
CA ASP A 29 7.45 12.58 16.68
C ASP A 29 8.10 12.31 15.32
N ILE A 30 8.79 13.29 14.72
CA ILE A 30 9.59 13.08 13.49
C ILE A 30 10.69 12.05 13.73
N THR A 31 11.37 12.12 14.88
CA THR A 31 12.43 11.17 15.23
C THR A 31 11.86 9.75 15.36
N ARG A 32 10.71 9.59 16.03
CA ARG A 32 10.03 8.30 16.17
C ARG A 32 9.60 7.74 14.80
N SER A 33 8.93 8.56 13.99
CA SER A 33 8.52 8.20 12.62
C SER A 33 9.72 7.75 11.77
N HIS A 34 10.85 8.46 11.89
CA HIS A 34 12.05 8.15 11.14
C HIS A 34 12.71 6.83 11.55
N ILE A 35 12.66 6.47 12.83
CA ILE A 35 13.12 5.15 13.30
C ILE A 35 12.27 4.05 12.65
N ASP A 36 10.94 4.22 12.63
CA ASP A 36 10.04 3.28 11.97
C ASP A 36 10.32 3.21 10.45
N ALA A 37 10.52 4.35 9.79
CA ALA A 37 10.87 4.42 8.38
C ALA A 37 12.22 3.76 8.06
N THR A 38 13.22 3.90 8.93
CA THR A 38 14.51 3.21 8.81
C THR A 38 14.32 1.69 8.84
N ASN A 39 13.49 1.18 9.75
CA ASN A 39 13.18 -0.24 9.82
C ASN A 39 12.46 -0.75 8.56
N ILE A 40 11.65 0.10 7.93
CA ILE A 40 11.00 -0.21 6.64
C ILE A 40 12.06 -0.26 5.52
N TYR A 41 12.96 0.72 5.44
CA TYR A 41 13.90 0.96 4.33
C TYR A 41 14.96 -0.13 4.08
N CYS A 42 15.03 -1.19 4.89
CA CYS A 42 16.08 -2.20 4.83
C CYS A 42 16.10 -3.09 3.57
N ARG A 43 15.39 -2.76 2.49
CA ARG A 43 15.07 -3.68 1.37
C ARG A 43 15.01 -3.00 0.01
N ASN A 44 15.09 -3.80 -1.05
CA ASN A 44 14.84 -3.32 -2.42
C ASN A 44 13.35 -2.97 -2.63
N ILE A 45 13.06 -2.17 -3.66
CA ILE A 45 11.72 -1.66 -3.96
C ILE A 45 10.66 -2.76 -4.15
N ASN A 46 11.04 -3.93 -4.68
CA ASN A 46 10.12 -5.05 -4.91
C ASN A 46 9.65 -5.71 -3.61
N GLU A 47 10.53 -5.79 -2.62
CA GLU A 47 10.18 -6.31 -1.30
C GLU A 47 9.34 -5.31 -0.49
N LEU A 48 9.64 -4.01 -0.64
CA LEU A 48 8.85 -2.93 -0.04
C LEU A 48 7.44 -2.87 -0.62
N SER A 49 7.32 -2.92 -1.94
CA SER A 49 6.04 -2.82 -2.65
C SER A 49 5.11 -4.01 -2.40
N ALA A 50 5.66 -5.15 -1.95
CA ALA A 50 4.86 -6.30 -1.52
C ALA A 50 4.16 -6.09 -0.16
N GLN A 51 4.63 -5.15 0.67
CA GLN A 51 4.17 -4.97 2.05
C GLN A 51 3.57 -3.60 2.32
N PHE A 52 4.01 -2.58 1.58
CA PHE A 52 3.66 -1.18 1.77
C PHE A 52 3.07 -0.58 0.49
N VAL A 53 2.36 0.53 0.65
CA VAL A 53 1.88 1.37 -0.44
C VAL A 53 2.12 2.83 -0.09
N ILE A 54 2.37 3.67 -1.09
CA ILE A 54 2.38 5.12 -0.91
C ILE A 54 1.01 5.55 -0.37
N GLU A 55 0.96 6.24 0.77
CA GLU A 55 -0.27 6.79 1.31
C GLU A 55 -0.54 8.19 0.74
N GLN A 56 0.44 9.07 0.91
CA GLN A 56 0.46 10.44 0.40
C GLN A 56 1.76 10.70 -0.35
N ALA A 57 1.71 11.63 -1.30
CA ALA A 57 2.87 12.08 -2.05
C ALA A 57 2.83 13.61 -2.15
N TYR A 58 3.99 14.23 -2.06
CA TYR A 58 4.18 15.68 -2.08
C TYR A 58 5.24 16.03 -3.10
N LYS A 59 4.96 17.02 -3.96
CA LYS A 59 5.99 17.63 -4.81
C LYS A 59 6.67 18.73 -4.01
N VAL A 60 8.00 18.75 -4.05
CA VAL A 60 8.81 19.73 -3.32
C VAL A 60 9.09 20.93 -4.22
N GLU A 61 8.83 22.13 -3.72
CA GLU A 61 9.27 23.37 -4.35
C GLU A 61 10.08 24.19 -3.34
N ILE A 62 11.26 24.65 -3.74
CA ILE A 62 12.14 25.47 -2.91
C ILE A 62 12.00 26.92 -3.36
N TYR A 63 11.53 27.78 -2.47
CA TYR A 63 11.38 29.22 -2.70
C TYR A 63 12.42 29.99 -1.90
N THR A 64 13.34 30.67 -2.59
CA THR A 64 14.24 31.63 -1.96
C THR A 64 13.53 33.00 -1.90
N TYR A 65 13.32 33.55 -0.71
CA TYR A 65 12.73 34.89 -0.59
C TYR A 65 13.80 35.99 -0.76
N ASN A 66 13.40 37.12 -1.35
CA ASN A 66 14.24 38.25 -1.81
C ASN A 66 15.45 38.67 -0.93
N ALA A 67 16.60 38.83 -1.62
CA ALA A 67 17.73 39.78 -1.51
C ALA A 67 18.30 40.30 -0.16
N GLY A 68 17.78 39.92 1.01
CA GLY A 68 18.30 40.41 2.30
C GLY A 68 18.32 39.38 3.44
N LYS A 69 17.53 38.30 3.33
CA LYS A 69 17.55 37.16 4.25
C LYS A 69 17.71 35.89 3.42
N LYS A 70 18.78 35.14 3.66
CA LYS A 70 19.01 33.81 3.04
C LYS A 70 18.12 32.76 3.72
N GLU A 71 16.81 32.96 3.69
CA GLU A 71 15.86 31.98 4.21
C GLU A 71 15.19 31.28 3.01
N GLU A 72 15.47 29.99 2.88
CA GLU A 72 14.81 29.09 1.94
C GLU A 72 13.51 28.59 2.57
N ASN A 73 12.41 28.67 1.84
CA ASN A 73 11.14 28.07 2.24
C ASN A 73 10.89 26.81 1.42
N TYR A 74 10.50 25.75 2.11
CA TYR A 74 10.22 24.44 1.52
C TYR A 74 8.71 24.27 1.41
N HIS A 75 8.20 24.11 0.20
CA HIS A 75 6.78 23.92 -0.04
C HIS A 75 6.52 22.47 -0.47
N LEU A 76 5.67 21.78 0.28
CA LEU A 76 5.24 20.42 0.01
C LEU A 76 3.81 20.44 -0.54
N HIS A 77 3.66 20.23 -1.83
CA HIS A 77 2.36 20.24 -2.51
C HIS A 77 1.78 18.83 -2.60
N LEU A 78 0.71 18.57 -1.84
CA LEU A 78 0.04 17.28 -1.84
C LEU A 78 -0.47 16.95 -3.26
N GLN A 79 -0.11 15.77 -3.75
CA GLN A 79 -0.50 15.32 -5.08
C GLN A 79 -2.00 15.01 -5.15
N LYS A 80 -2.63 15.47 -6.23
CA LYS A 80 -4.04 15.19 -6.53
C LYS A 80 -4.28 13.69 -6.72
N HIS A 81 -5.53 13.28 -6.55
CA HIS A 81 -5.95 11.88 -6.60
C HIS A 81 -5.43 11.10 -7.83
N THR A 82 -5.51 11.68 -9.03
CA THR A 82 -5.06 11.03 -10.27
C THR A 82 -3.55 10.76 -10.29
N ASN A 83 -2.74 11.76 -9.91
CA ASN A 83 -1.28 11.62 -9.83
C ASN A 83 -0.87 10.66 -8.71
N LEU A 84 -1.51 10.77 -7.55
CA LEU A 84 -1.27 9.85 -6.44
C LEU A 84 -1.59 8.40 -6.81
N SER A 85 -2.64 8.18 -7.60
CA SER A 85 -2.99 6.86 -8.14
C SER A 85 -1.91 6.33 -9.09
N HIS A 86 -1.39 7.17 -9.97
CA HIS A 86 -0.26 6.81 -10.84
C HIS A 86 0.98 6.40 -10.04
N LEU A 87 1.39 7.20 -9.05
CA LEU A 87 2.54 6.92 -8.18
C LEU A 87 2.36 5.61 -7.40
N LYS A 88 1.17 5.38 -6.83
CA LYS A 88 0.83 4.14 -6.14
C LYS A 88 0.98 2.93 -7.07
N LYS A 89 0.46 3.02 -8.30
CA LYS A 89 0.58 1.95 -9.29
C LYS A 89 2.03 1.70 -9.70
N ALA A 90 2.83 2.73 -9.92
CA ALA A 90 4.24 2.61 -10.26
C ALA A 90 5.03 1.93 -9.12
N PHE A 91 4.86 2.40 -7.89
CA PHE A 91 5.50 1.84 -6.69
C PHE A 91 5.16 0.35 -6.50
N LEU A 92 3.87 -0.01 -6.61
CA LEU A 92 3.43 -1.40 -6.49
C LEU A 92 4.03 -2.30 -7.59
N ASN A 93 4.34 -1.75 -8.76
CA ASN A 93 5.00 -2.49 -9.83
C ASN A 93 6.54 -2.49 -9.73
N GLY A 94 7.10 -1.98 -8.62
CA GLY A 94 8.55 -1.94 -8.40
C GLY A 94 9.28 -0.96 -9.31
N MET A 95 8.57 0.04 -9.82
CA MET A 95 9.16 1.10 -10.64
C MET A 95 9.71 2.22 -9.76
N GLY A 96 10.73 2.92 -10.26
CA GLY A 96 11.37 4.03 -9.56
C GLY A 96 12.28 3.60 -8.42
N GLU A 97 12.74 4.59 -7.67
CA GLU A 97 13.65 4.41 -6.54
C GLU A 97 13.07 5.05 -5.30
N LEU A 98 13.28 4.41 -4.15
CA LEU A 98 12.92 4.97 -2.85
C LEU A 98 14.20 5.25 -2.08
N HIS A 99 14.26 6.40 -1.43
CA HIS A 99 15.37 6.84 -0.59
C HIS A 99 14.83 7.30 0.75
N LEU A 100 15.52 6.98 1.84
CA LEU A 100 15.20 7.50 3.16
C LEU A 100 15.77 8.92 3.29
N LEU A 101 14.93 9.89 3.67
CA LEU A 101 15.35 11.26 3.91
C LEU A 101 16.09 11.39 5.23
N ASP A 102 17.22 12.07 5.23
CA ASP A 102 18.05 12.26 6.42
C ASP A 102 17.27 12.97 7.56
N LEU A 103 17.40 12.44 8.78
CA LEU A 103 16.71 12.98 9.95
C LEU A 103 17.16 14.39 10.27
N GLU A 104 18.46 14.67 10.24
CA GLU A 104 18.98 15.99 10.59
C GLU A 104 18.50 17.05 9.61
N GLU A 105 18.52 16.75 8.31
CA GLU A 105 18.02 17.64 7.27
C GLU A 105 16.52 17.91 7.43
N LYS A 106 15.69 16.89 7.67
CA LYS A 106 14.26 17.09 7.95
C LYS A 106 14.02 18.02 9.15
N LEU A 107 14.79 17.84 10.23
CA LEU A 107 14.68 18.66 11.44
C LEU A 107 15.15 20.10 11.22
N LYS A 108 16.11 20.32 10.30
CA LYS A 108 16.59 21.66 9.91
C LYS A 108 15.55 22.42 9.09
N ILE A 109 14.93 21.76 8.10
CA ILE A 109 14.00 22.43 7.18
C ILE A 109 12.60 22.63 7.78
N LEU A 110 12.21 21.82 8.77
CA LEU A 110 10.86 21.82 9.38
C LEU A 110 10.31 23.23 9.68
N PRO A 111 11.06 24.17 10.31
CA PRO A 111 10.53 25.49 10.64
C PRO A 111 10.17 26.36 9.42
N SER A 112 10.82 26.09 8.30
CA SER A 112 10.62 26.75 7.00
C SER A 112 9.74 25.94 6.05
N THR A 113 9.09 24.86 6.52
CA THR A 113 8.26 24.00 5.69
C THR A 113 6.79 24.39 5.74
N TYR A 114 6.21 24.63 4.56
CA TYR A 114 4.79 24.78 4.36
C TYR A 114 4.22 23.60 3.58
N ILE A 115 3.07 23.10 4.02
CA ILE A 115 2.36 21.99 3.37
C ILE A 115 1.10 22.56 2.75
N PHE A 116 0.90 22.28 1.47
CA PHE A 116 -0.29 22.63 0.72
C PHE A 116 -1.13 21.38 0.53
N ASP A 117 -2.42 21.46 0.86
CA ASP A 117 -3.36 20.37 0.57
C ASP A 117 -3.76 20.34 -0.91
N GLU A 118 -4.67 19.43 -1.26
CA GLU A 118 -5.15 19.27 -2.64
C GLU A 118 -5.91 20.49 -3.18
N HIS A 119 -6.38 21.39 -2.30
CA HIS A 119 -7.07 22.65 -2.61
C HIS A 119 -6.11 23.85 -2.60
N ASN A 120 -4.79 23.60 -2.46
CA ASN A 120 -3.75 24.61 -2.30
C ASN A 120 -3.91 25.48 -1.04
N ILE A 121 -4.58 24.98 -0.01
CA ILE A 121 -4.62 25.66 1.28
C ILE A 121 -3.27 25.46 1.97
N LYS A 122 -2.63 26.58 2.32
CA LYS A 122 -1.30 26.64 2.92
C LYS A 122 -1.34 26.42 4.42
N TYR A 123 -0.54 25.49 4.92
CA TYR A 123 -0.35 25.20 6.34
C TYR A 123 1.13 25.29 6.69
N ASN A 124 1.48 25.93 7.81
CA ASN A 124 2.82 25.79 8.37
C ASN A 124 2.92 24.42 9.07
N ALA A 125 3.99 23.67 8.80
CA ALA A 125 4.18 22.33 9.34
C ALA A 125 4.23 22.31 10.88
N ILE A 126 4.90 23.29 11.50
CA ILE A 126 4.97 23.42 12.96
C ILE A 126 3.59 23.75 13.54
N ASP A 127 2.90 24.73 12.97
CA ASP A 127 1.62 25.20 13.52
C ASP A 127 0.54 24.12 13.50
N THR A 128 0.62 23.22 12.50
CA THR A 128 -0.34 22.13 12.30
C THR A 128 0.14 20.77 12.79
N ARG A 129 1.33 20.69 13.39
CA ARG A 129 1.98 19.43 13.80
C ARG A 129 2.07 18.39 12.68
N ARG A 130 2.16 18.85 11.43
CA ARG A 130 2.27 17.96 10.28
C ARG A 130 3.73 17.53 10.13
N LEU A 131 3.93 16.23 9.95
CA LEU A 131 5.24 15.64 9.77
C LEU A 131 5.74 15.89 8.34
N VAL A 132 7.04 16.16 8.20
CA VAL A 132 7.73 16.05 6.91
C VAL A 132 7.83 14.55 6.59
N PRO A 133 7.44 14.09 5.39
CA PRO A 133 7.53 12.68 5.02
C PRO A 133 8.95 12.11 5.17
N ASP A 134 9.05 10.80 5.40
CA ASP A 134 10.32 10.12 5.66
C ASP A 134 11.03 9.65 4.39
N PHE A 135 10.33 9.54 3.26
CA PHE A 135 10.89 8.96 2.04
C PHE A 135 10.86 9.95 0.88
N LEU A 136 11.87 9.85 0.03
CA LEU A 136 11.92 10.43 -1.30
C LEU A 136 11.70 9.30 -2.32
N TYR A 137 10.67 9.42 -3.14
CA TYR A 137 10.39 8.51 -4.24
C TYR A 137 10.71 9.21 -5.56
N VAL A 138 11.56 8.58 -6.37
CA VAL A 138 11.99 9.08 -7.67
C VAL A 138 11.39 8.21 -8.75
N LEU A 139 10.62 8.81 -9.65
CA LEU A 139 9.99 8.15 -10.79
C LEU A 139 10.12 9.05 -12.02
N ASP A 140 10.71 8.53 -13.11
CA ASP A 140 10.89 9.26 -14.37
C ASP A 140 11.56 10.64 -14.18
N ASP A 141 12.64 10.68 -13.40
CA ASP A 141 13.41 11.88 -13.01
C ASP A 141 12.62 12.93 -12.20
N GLU A 142 11.40 12.62 -11.76
CA GLU A 142 10.60 13.46 -10.87
C GLU A 142 10.70 12.97 -9.42
N GLU A 143 10.87 13.92 -8.50
CA GLU A 143 11.06 13.68 -7.07
C GLU A 143 9.78 13.96 -6.26
N TYR A 144 9.40 12.99 -5.42
CA TYR A 144 8.23 13.10 -4.55
C TYR A 144 8.58 12.73 -3.11
N CYS A 145 8.30 13.61 -2.16
CA CYS A 145 8.30 13.22 -0.75
C CYS A 145 7.06 12.37 -0.48
N VAL A 146 7.21 11.15 0.02
CA VAL A 146 6.09 10.21 0.21
C VAL A 146 6.04 9.66 1.63
N THR A 147 4.82 9.37 2.08
CA THR A 147 4.59 8.53 3.25
C THR A 147 4.18 7.14 2.80
N LEU A 148 4.64 6.11 3.51
CA LEU A 148 4.26 4.73 3.26
C LEU A 148 3.33 4.23 4.37
N LYS A 149 2.41 3.35 4.00
CA LYS A 149 1.63 2.57 4.97
C LYS A 149 1.60 1.09 4.61
N PRO A 150 1.43 0.19 5.59
CA PRO A 150 1.21 -1.22 5.30
C PRO A 150 -0.03 -1.41 4.42
N ILE A 151 0.05 -2.32 3.45
CA ILE A 151 -1.10 -2.72 2.62
C ILE A 151 -2.17 -3.39 3.49
N HIS A 152 -1.74 -4.19 4.47
CA HIS A 152 -2.63 -4.93 5.36
C HIS A 152 -2.37 -4.61 6.82
N THR A 153 -3.43 -4.26 7.54
CA THR A 153 -3.46 -4.21 9.01
C THR A 153 -3.38 -5.62 9.61
N ALA A 154 -3.13 -5.73 10.92
CA ALA A 154 -3.11 -7.04 11.59
C ALA A 154 -4.45 -7.80 11.46
N THR A 155 -5.58 -7.09 11.51
CA THR A 155 -6.92 -7.67 11.32
C THR A 155 -7.11 -8.14 9.88
N SER A 156 -6.85 -7.27 8.91
CA SER A 156 -7.02 -7.63 7.49
C SER A 156 -6.04 -8.71 7.03
N LYS A 157 -4.87 -8.88 7.68
CA LYS A 157 -3.97 -10.01 7.43
C LYS A 157 -4.63 -11.36 7.74
N LYS A 158 -5.38 -11.47 8.84
CA LYS A 158 -6.08 -12.72 9.20
C LYS A 158 -7.21 -13.03 8.23
N GLU A 159 -7.99 -12.02 7.88
CA GLU A 159 -9.05 -12.12 6.87
C GLU A 159 -8.46 -12.53 5.52
N MET A 160 -7.40 -11.87 5.07
CA MET A 160 -6.70 -12.22 3.83
C MET A 160 -6.17 -13.66 3.85
N GLN A 161 -5.61 -14.14 4.97
CA GLN A 161 -5.16 -15.53 5.09
C GLN A 161 -6.30 -16.55 4.96
N TYR A 162 -7.48 -16.23 5.52
CA TYR A 162 -8.68 -17.04 5.38
C TYR A 162 -9.16 -17.08 3.92
N GLU A 163 -9.19 -15.92 3.27
CA GLU A 163 -9.59 -15.79 1.86
C GLU A 163 -8.61 -16.49 0.91
N LEU A 164 -7.31 -16.38 1.16
CA LEU A 164 -6.25 -17.10 0.43
C LEU A 164 -6.41 -18.62 0.55
N HIS A 165 -6.76 -19.13 1.73
CA HIS A 165 -7.05 -20.56 1.90
C HIS A 165 -8.27 -21.00 1.08
N ASN A 166 -9.35 -20.22 1.12
CA ASN A 166 -10.58 -20.54 0.40
C ASN A 166 -10.37 -20.53 -1.11
N ILE A 167 -9.73 -19.49 -1.66
CA ILE A 167 -9.47 -19.44 -3.10
C ILE A 167 -8.51 -20.53 -3.54
N TYR A 168 -7.45 -20.82 -2.77
CA TYR A 168 -6.52 -21.91 -3.06
C TYR A 168 -7.25 -23.25 -3.14
N LYS A 169 -8.03 -23.58 -2.11
CA LYS A 169 -8.78 -24.84 -2.05
C LYS A 169 -9.77 -24.94 -3.19
N THR A 170 -10.48 -23.86 -3.50
CA THR A 170 -11.48 -23.85 -4.58
C THR A 170 -10.83 -24.03 -5.95
N LEU A 171 -9.71 -23.33 -6.22
CA LEU A 171 -8.93 -23.51 -7.44
C LEU A 171 -8.39 -24.93 -7.57
N TYR A 172 -7.86 -25.51 -6.48
CA TYR A 172 -7.37 -26.89 -6.47
C TYR A 172 -8.47 -27.88 -6.85
N LEU A 173 -9.65 -27.74 -6.24
CA LEU A 173 -10.81 -28.58 -6.55
C LEU A 173 -11.41 -28.31 -7.94
N SER A 174 -11.04 -27.19 -8.57
CA SER A 174 -11.48 -26.78 -9.91
C SER A 174 -10.48 -27.14 -11.02
N LEU A 175 -9.35 -27.77 -10.70
CA LEU A 175 -8.41 -28.24 -11.71
C LEU A 175 -9.10 -29.16 -12.73
N ASN A 176 -8.90 -28.88 -14.01
CA ASN A 176 -9.54 -29.52 -15.17
C ASN A 176 -11.07 -29.37 -15.24
N LYS A 177 -11.63 -28.36 -14.57
CA LYS A 177 -13.06 -28.01 -14.68
C LYS A 177 -13.23 -26.65 -15.37
N GLU A 178 -14.45 -26.44 -15.88
CA GLU A 178 -14.87 -25.13 -16.39
C GLU A 178 -14.95 -24.12 -15.23
N ILE A 179 -14.41 -22.93 -15.47
CA ILE A 179 -14.47 -21.76 -14.60
C ILE A 179 -14.86 -20.55 -15.46
N ASP A 180 -15.54 -19.58 -14.86
CA ASP A 180 -15.78 -18.30 -15.53
C ASP A 180 -14.82 -17.24 -14.98
N ILE A 181 -14.18 -16.50 -15.87
CA ILE A 181 -13.29 -15.39 -15.52
C ILE A 181 -13.84 -14.13 -16.17
N ASP A 182 -13.81 -13.02 -15.43
CA ASP A 182 -14.23 -11.71 -15.94
C ASP A 182 -13.57 -11.39 -17.30
N SER A 183 -14.36 -10.74 -18.15
CA SER A 183 -14.08 -10.34 -19.53
C SER A 183 -12.66 -9.81 -19.78
N ASN A 184 -12.17 -8.96 -18.87
CA ASN A 184 -10.86 -8.30 -18.92
C ASN A 184 -9.65 -9.26 -18.88
N PHE A 185 -9.87 -10.57 -18.67
CA PHE A 185 -8.79 -11.56 -18.71
C PHE A 185 -8.09 -11.64 -20.07
N GLN A 186 -8.82 -11.44 -21.17
CA GLN A 186 -8.29 -11.51 -22.54
C GLN A 186 -8.84 -10.45 -23.49
N THR A 187 -10.01 -9.88 -23.21
CA THR A 187 -10.71 -9.02 -24.17
C THR A 187 -11.46 -7.88 -23.50
N SER A 188 -11.60 -6.75 -24.18
CA SER A 188 -12.48 -5.64 -23.79
C SER A 188 -13.96 -5.96 -24.10
N THR A 189 -14.44 -7.13 -23.68
CA THR A 189 -15.87 -7.48 -23.76
C THR A 189 -16.55 -7.19 -22.43
N CYS A 190 -17.88 -7.27 -22.36
CA CYS A 190 -18.64 -7.09 -21.12
C CYS A 190 -19.19 -8.40 -20.55
N TYR A 191 -18.74 -9.55 -21.07
CA TYR A 191 -19.25 -10.88 -20.71
C TYR A 191 -18.14 -11.75 -20.13
N GLU A 192 -18.44 -12.50 -19.08
CA GLU A 192 -17.52 -13.47 -18.52
C GLU A 192 -17.15 -14.53 -19.58
N SER A 193 -15.89 -14.96 -19.54
CA SER A 193 -15.34 -15.94 -20.47
C SER A 193 -15.17 -17.29 -19.77
N LYS A 194 -15.68 -18.34 -20.42
CA LYS A 194 -15.58 -19.74 -19.97
C LYS A 194 -14.23 -20.32 -20.36
N HIS A 195 -13.51 -20.86 -19.37
CA HIS A 195 -12.24 -21.54 -19.59
C HIS A 195 -12.13 -22.81 -18.75
N ILE A 196 -11.25 -23.71 -19.15
CA ILE A 196 -10.85 -24.86 -18.34
C ILE A 196 -9.60 -24.49 -17.54
N LEU A 197 -9.65 -24.59 -16.22
CA LEU A 197 -8.48 -24.34 -15.37
C LEU A 197 -7.47 -25.49 -15.52
N ARG A 198 -6.28 -25.22 -16.03
CA ARG A 198 -5.22 -26.23 -16.22
C ARG A 198 -4.18 -26.23 -15.11
N TYR A 199 -3.78 -25.04 -14.68
CA TYR A 199 -2.78 -24.88 -13.64
C TYR A 199 -2.97 -23.55 -12.92
N PHE A 200 -2.56 -23.49 -11.66
CA PHE A 200 -2.45 -22.24 -10.94
C PHE A 200 -1.28 -22.26 -9.96
N ARG A 201 -0.78 -21.08 -9.64
CA ARG A 201 0.11 -20.84 -8.51
C ARG A 201 -0.37 -19.61 -7.76
N LEU A 202 -0.71 -19.77 -6.50
CA LEU A 202 -1.11 -18.68 -5.62
C LEU A 202 0.03 -18.36 -4.68
N ASN A 203 0.27 -17.07 -4.44
CA ASN A 203 1.06 -16.56 -3.34
C ASN A 203 0.23 -15.49 -2.60
N GLN A 204 0.75 -14.93 -1.50
CA GLN A 204 0.03 -13.94 -0.69
C GLN A 204 -0.50 -12.73 -1.50
N ASN A 205 0.26 -12.24 -2.48
CA ASN A 205 -0.05 -11.03 -3.25
C ASN A 205 -0.12 -11.25 -4.78
N SER A 206 -0.10 -12.51 -5.24
CA SER A 206 -0.10 -12.82 -6.66
C SER A 206 -0.83 -14.12 -6.98
N LEU A 207 -1.53 -14.16 -8.10
CA LEU A 207 -2.14 -15.38 -8.64
C LEU A 207 -1.67 -15.56 -10.09
N PHE A 208 -1.04 -16.68 -10.38
CA PHE A 208 -0.74 -17.11 -11.74
C PHE A 208 -1.75 -18.18 -12.16
N LEU A 209 -2.40 -18.00 -13.31
CA LEU A 209 -3.33 -18.96 -13.89
C LEU A 209 -2.86 -19.40 -15.27
N VAL A 210 -3.10 -20.67 -15.58
CA VAL A 210 -3.08 -21.22 -16.93
C VAL A 210 -4.44 -21.82 -17.21
N VAL A 211 -5.07 -21.36 -18.27
CA VAL A 211 -6.42 -21.75 -18.65
C VAL A 211 -6.48 -22.11 -20.13
N GLU A 212 -7.42 -22.96 -20.49
CA GLU A 212 -7.66 -23.36 -21.87
C GLU A 212 -9.04 -22.88 -22.31
N ASP A 213 -9.12 -22.20 -23.45
CA ASP A 213 -10.40 -21.75 -24.01
C ASP A 213 -11.17 -22.91 -24.68
N LEU A 214 -12.43 -22.66 -25.04
CA LEU A 214 -13.29 -23.68 -25.71
C LEU A 214 -12.77 -24.12 -27.09
N LYS A 215 -11.80 -23.43 -27.68
CA LYS A 215 -11.15 -23.78 -28.95
C LYS A 215 -9.86 -24.58 -28.72
N GLY A 216 -9.47 -24.82 -27.47
CA GLY A 216 -8.26 -25.54 -27.08
C GLY A 216 -7.00 -24.67 -27.02
N ASN A 217 -7.10 -23.34 -27.11
CA ASN A 217 -5.93 -22.47 -26.96
C ASN A 217 -5.61 -22.28 -25.49
N VAL A 218 -4.32 -22.38 -25.15
CA VAL A 218 -3.82 -22.20 -23.80
C VAL A 218 -3.38 -20.76 -23.58
N HIS A 219 -3.87 -20.16 -22.51
CA HIS A 219 -3.59 -18.79 -22.10
C HIS A 219 -3.06 -18.78 -20.67
N HIS A 220 -2.23 -17.79 -20.35
CA HIS A 220 -1.72 -17.61 -19.00
C HIS A 220 -1.71 -16.14 -18.61
N HIS A 221 -1.89 -15.88 -17.32
CA HIS A 221 -1.87 -14.53 -16.77
C HIS A 221 -1.36 -14.55 -15.33
N THR A 222 -0.61 -13.51 -14.96
CA THR A 222 -0.16 -13.28 -13.59
C THR A 222 -0.81 -12.03 -13.04
N PHE A 223 -1.78 -12.20 -12.14
CA PHE A 223 -2.30 -11.14 -11.29
C PHE A 223 -1.26 -10.84 -10.21
N LYS A 224 -0.82 -9.59 -10.12
CA LYS A 224 0.18 -9.13 -9.14
C LYS A 224 -0.40 -8.01 -8.30
N ASN A 225 0.17 -7.81 -7.11
CA ASN A 225 -0.21 -6.72 -6.20
C ASN A 225 -1.67 -6.81 -5.75
N ILE A 226 -2.13 -8.04 -5.47
CA ILE A 226 -3.46 -8.30 -4.90
C ILE A 226 -3.52 -7.67 -3.51
N ASN A 227 -4.44 -6.72 -3.32
CA ASN A 227 -4.58 -5.97 -2.07
C ASN A 227 -5.71 -6.49 -1.17
N GLU A 228 -6.70 -7.17 -1.75
CA GLU A 228 -7.82 -7.75 -1.04
C GLU A 228 -8.41 -8.89 -1.88
N ILE A 229 -8.85 -9.95 -1.20
CA ILE A 229 -9.66 -11.01 -1.81
C ILE A 229 -10.95 -11.09 -0.99
N LYS A 230 -12.07 -11.22 -1.67
CA LYS A 230 -13.35 -11.55 -1.04
C LYS A 230 -13.99 -12.71 -1.79
N HIS A 231 -14.81 -13.49 -1.10
CA HIS A 231 -15.67 -14.47 -1.74
C HIS A 231 -17.12 -14.35 -1.31
N GLY A 232 -17.99 -14.95 -2.12
CA GLY A 232 -19.42 -15.06 -1.88
C GLY A 232 -20.00 -16.19 -2.71
N PHE A 233 -21.25 -16.55 -2.43
CA PHE A 233 -21.96 -17.58 -3.18
C PHE A 233 -22.71 -16.98 -4.37
N SER A 234 -22.71 -17.70 -5.48
CA SER A 234 -23.48 -17.38 -6.68
C SER A 234 -24.03 -18.65 -7.32
N GLY A 235 -24.83 -18.50 -8.38
CA GLY A 235 -25.44 -19.62 -9.10
C GLY A 235 -26.27 -20.53 -8.19
N ASP A 236 -27.12 -19.95 -7.34
CA ASP A 236 -27.93 -20.67 -6.35
C ASP A 236 -27.10 -21.57 -5.39
N GLY A 237 -25.86 -21.16 -5.10
CA GLY A 237 -24.94 -21.86 -4.20
C GLY A 237 -24.08 -22.93 -4.89
N THR A 238 -24.14 -23.02 -6.21
CA THR A 238 -23.29 -23.95 -7.00
C THR A 238 -21.94 -23.36 -7.39
N GLN A 239 -21.73 -22.07 -7.13
CA GLN A 239 -20.49 -21.37 -7.44
C GLN A 239 -19.99 -20.54 -6.25
N LEU A 240 -18.67 -20.52 -6.08
CA LEU A 240 -17.98 -19.52 -5.27
C LEU A 240 -17.46 -18.43 -6.20
N THR A 241 -17.98 -17.22 -6.03
CA THR A 241 -17.45 -16.02 -6.68
C THR A 241 -16.36 -15.43 -5.83
N PHE A 242 -15.18 -15.22 -6.42
CA PHE A 242 -14.07 -14.49 -5.82
C PHE A 242 -13.91 -13.13 -6.50
N TRP A 243 -13.76 -12.08 -5.71
CA TRP A 243 -13.29 -10.76 -6.15
C TRP A 243 -11.83 -10.60 -5.75
N ILE A 244 -10.96 -10.47 -6.74
CA ILE A 244 -9.55 -10.14 -6.56
C ILE A 244 -9.41 -8.65 -6.84
N TYR A 245 -9.19 -7.88 -5.78
CA TYR A 245 -8.95 -6.45 -5.87
C TYR A 245 -7.45 -6.22 -6.07
N MET A 246 -7.14 -5.36 -7.03
CA MET A 246 -5.79 -4.87 -7.30
C MET A 246 -5.85 -3.34 -7.43
N TYR A 247 -4.70 -2.70 -7.46
CA TYR A 247 -4.67 -1.24 -7.58
C TYR A 247 -5.08 -0.78 -8.99
N GLY A 248 -6.34 -0.36 -9.13
CA GLY A 248 -6.91 0.15 -10.37
C GLY A 248 -7.73 -0.86 -11.17
N ASP A 249 -7.71 -2.14 -10.79
CA ASP A 249 -8.42 -3.21 -11.48
C ASP A 249 -9.05 -4.18 -10.47
N THR A 250 -10.21 -4.73 -10.81
CA THR A 250 -10.87 -5.79 -10.03
C THR A 250 -11.22 -6.92 -10.98
N TYR A 251 -10.86 -8.15 -10.59
CA TYR A 251 -11.17 -9.35 -11.36
C TYR A 251 -12.12 -10.24 -10.58
N ARG A 252 -13.07 -10.85 -11.31
CA ARG A 252 -14.02 -11.81 -10.76
C ARG A 252 -13.78 -13.19 -11.32
N PHE A 253 -13.86 -14.18 -10.45
CA PHE A 253 -13.73 -15.60 -10.79
C PHE A 253 -14.94 -16.32 -10.25
N TYR A 254 -15.56 -17.16 -11.07
CA TYR A 254 -16.69 -18.00 -10.69
C TYR A 254 -16.19 -19.43 -10.77
N LEU A 255 -15.98 -20.02 -9.59
CA LEU A 255 -15.42 -21.35 -9.46
C LEU A 255 -16.52 -22.33 -9.05
N PRO A 256 -16.58 -23.53 -9.66
CA PRO A 256 -17.51 -24.57 -9.25
C PRO A 256 -17.38 -24.87 -7.76
N TYR A 257 -18.52 -24.94 -7.08
CA TYR A 257 -18.57 -25.18 -5.66
C TYR A 257 -19.56 -26.31 -5.32
N ASP A 258 -19.06 -27.29 -4.58
CA ASP A 258 -19.87 -28.29 -3.90
C ASP A 258 -19.50 -28.28 -2.42
N GLU A 259 -20.43 -27.86 -1.56
CA GLU A 259 -20.17 -27.64 -0.14
C GLU A 259 -19.66 -28.92 0.55
N LYS A 260 -20.21 -30.08 0.18
CA LYS A 260 -19.83 -31.36 0.76
C LYS A 260 -18.38 -31.68 0.43
N THR A 261 -18.01 -31.66 -0.85
CA THR A 261 -16.65 -31.92 -1.32
C THR A 261 -15.68 -30.89 -0.77
N PHE A 262 -16.07 -29.60 -0.73
CA PHE A 262 -15.23 -28.55 -0.18
C PHE A 262 -14.95 -28.76 1.31
N LYS A 263 -15.92 -29.19 2.11
CA LYS A 263 -15.71 -29.43 3.56
C LYS A 263 -14.90 -30.69 3.83
N THR A 264 -15.10 -31.77 3.08
CA THR A 264 -14.48 -33.07 3.37
C THR A 264 -13.13 -33.29 2.71
N THR A 265 -12.84 -32.61 1.60
CA THR A 265 -11.58 -32.82 0.88
C THR A 265 -10.42 -32.11 1.57
N GLN A 266 -9.37 -32.86 1.87
CA GLN A 266 -8.07 -32.33 2.28
C GLN A 266 -7.29 -31.97 1.02
N VAL A 267 -6.79 -30.73 0.94
CA VAL A 267 -5.92 -30.28 -0.15
C VAL A 267 -4.51 -30.07 0.40
N PRO A 268 -3.45 -30.45 -0.34
CA PRO A 268 -2.09 -30.16 0.10
C PRO A 268 -1.91 -28.64 0.12
N LEU A 269 -1.69 -28.07 1.30
CA LEU A 269 -1.40 -26.64 1.45
C LEU A 269 0.04 -26.39 1.04
N ASP A 270 0.24 -25.59 0.00
CA ASP A 270 1.55 -25.06 -0.32
C ASP A 270 1.93 -24.05 0.78
N GLN A 271 2.94 -24.40 1.58
CA GLN A 271 3.40 -23.57 2.69
C GLN A 271 3.96 -22.21 2.22
N GLU A 272 4.42 -22.12 0.97
CA GLU A 272 4.90 -20.87 0.37
C GLU A 272 3.79 -19.82 0.23
N ILE A 273 2.51 -20.23 0.17
CA ILE A 273 1.36 -19.30 0.11
C ILE A 273 1.31 -18.39 1.34
N PHE A 274 1.76 -18.90 2.50
CA PHE A 274 1.61 -18.24 3.80
C PHE A 274 2.91 -17.69 4.36
N LYS A 275 4.04 -17.89 3.67
CA LYS A 275 5.31 -17.30 4.09
C LYS A 275 5.22 -15.79 3.93
N VAL A 276 4.99 -15.13 5.06
CA VAL A 276 5.31 -13.71 5.22
C VAL A 276 6.81 -13.60 4.98
N ILE A 277 7.22 -12.89 3.93
CA ILE A 277 8.63 -12.55 3.75
C ILE A 277 8.97 -11.56 4.86
N ILE A 278 9.45 -12.09 6.00
CA ILE A 278 9.86 -11.32 7.18
C ILE A 278 10.93 -10.35 6.78
#